data_AF-A0ABD3E770-F1
#
_entry.id   AF-A0ABD3E770-F1
#
_cell.length_a   1.000
_cell.length_b   1.000
_cell.length_c   1.000
_cell.angle_alpha   90.00
_cell.angle_beta   90.00
_cell.angle_gamma   90.00
#
_symmetry.space_group_name_H-M   'P 1'
#
loop_
_entity.id
_entity.type
_entity.pdbx_description
1 polymer ?
#
loop_
_entity_poly.entity_id
_entity_poly.type
_entity_poly.pdbx_seq_one_letter_code
_entity_poly.pdbx_strand_id
1 'polypeptide(L)'
;MKKGSQIEAINGEYQLPEPIIHHIQSFLTSEEAAQTAILSKSWRSAWLTHPNLDFYITRGGEARLELAEKTIERYEQSNLKIESLKLCNESRRGLNVDFGVFANDLITRALKIGVTHLSVEDYDGDMVLSQDVFEAENLVELSLLGCKIDDLGFDRKLSLCDVIPFGSDNVYFSFLGDLSTKFPSLKDLTLDGCNTQEISSRSLERLNFVSACHMLSVKFDVPGIRKFRFETEDDVIPSLSFVSAPSEWESDAFILDRYGSLSVSWFRRLNKLLTELSPSRIYLSLEIVHVKKSCQYEVGDIRNLPKPKVENLMINFWPRTALDYFALFHGSFQICRPKFITVGYKTSSGDIIMNDLVCKTLARGLDNKCMYDLHDLEEVNVHCYGKDDGAWQPIPLKSLLKPSVSPTSSTPIRKIRFQLKWKP
;
A
#
# COMPACT_ATOMS: atom_id res chain seq x y z
N MET A 1 -51.87 -16.49 -10.06
CA MET A 1 -50.59 -16.95 -10.64
C MET A 1 -50.53 -16.49 -12.08
N LYS A 2 -49.76 -15.44 -12.40
CA LYS A 2 -49.51 -15.03 -13.78
C LYS A 2 -48.39 -15.92 -14.32
N LYS A 3 -48.69 -16.66 -15.40
CA LYS A 3 -47.75 -17.51 -16.14
C LYS A 3 -46.53 -16.66 -16.54
N GLY A 4 -45.35 -17.13 -16.17
CA GLY A 4 -44.09 -16.59 -16.66
C GLY A 4 -44.05 -16.70 -18.18
N SER A 5 -43.83 -15.56 -18.83
CA SER A 5 -43.51 -15.49 -20.25
C SER A 5 -42.21 -16.25 -20.49
N GLN A 6 -42.30 -17.34 -21.24
CA GLN A 6 -41.15 -18.01 -21.81
C GLN A 6 -40.39 -17.01 -22.69
N ILE A 7 -39.11 -16.84 -22.41
CA ILE A 7 -38.19 -16.14 -23.30
C ILE A 7 -38.00 -17.07 -24.49
N GLU A 8 -38.65 -16.75 -25.61
CA GLU A 8 -38.43 -17.45 -26.87
C GLU A 8 -37.01 -17.17 -27.34
N ALA A 9 -36.24 -18.24 -27.53
CA ALA A 9 -34.90 -18.18 -28.09
C ALA A 9 -35.01 -17.82 -29.58
N ILE A 10 -34.81 -16.54 -29.88
CA ILE A 10 -34.64 -16.06 -31.25
C ILE A 10 -33.13 -16.04 -31.52
N ASN A 11 -32.67 -17.02 -32.31
CA ASN A 11 -31.31 -17.15 -32.86
C ASN A 11 -30.19 -17.45 -31.85
N GLY A 12 -30.03 -18.71 -31.44
CA GLY A 12 -28.73 -19.41 -31.25
C GLY A 12 -27.60 -18.83 -30.38
N GLU A 13 -27.72 -17.63 -29.83
CA GLU A 13 -26.76 -16.98 -28.95
C GLU A 13 -27.56 -16.55 -27.70
N TYR A 14 -27.28 -17.18 -26.56
CA TYR A 14 -27.72 -16.61 -25.28
C TYR A 14 -26.95 -15.30 -25.07
N GLN A 15 -27.48 -14.20 -25.59
CA GLN A 15 -26.86 -12.89 -25.44
C GLN A 15 -26.98 -12.47 -23.97
N LEU A 16 -25.87 -12.52 -23.26
CA LEU A 16 -25.76 -12.01 -21.90
C LEU A 16 -26.14 -10.53 -21.90
N PRO A 17 -27.00 -10.07 -20.98
CA PRO A 17 -27.29 -8.65 -20.80
C PRO A 17 -26.00 -7.85 -20.56
N GLU A 18 -25.96 -6.64 -21.09
CA GLU A 18 -24.80 -5.73 -20.99
C GLU A 18 -24.28 -5.55 -19.55
N PRO A 19 -25.14 -5.38 -18.51
CA PRO A 19 -24.65 -5.28 -17.13
C PRO A 19 -23.89 -6.53 -16.63
N ILE A 20 -24.26 -7.72 -17.12
CA ILE A 20 -23.55 -8.96 -16.77
C ILE A 20 -22.21 -9.01 -17.50
N ILE A 21 -22.16 -8.57 -18.76
CA ILE A 21 -20.91 -8.47 -19.51
C ILE A 21 -19.97 -7.47 -18.85
N HIS A 22 -20.46 -6.29 -18.44
CA HIS A 22 -19.67 -5.31 -17.68
C HIS A 22 -19.14 -5.90 -16.38
N HIS A 23 -19.97 -6.64 -15.64
CA HIS A 23 -19.53 -7.31 -14.43
C HIS A 23 -18.42 -8.32 -14.70
N ILE A 24 -18.51 -9.12 -15.77
CA ILE A 24 -17.43 -10.05 -16.16
C ILE A 24 -16.17 -9.28 -16.54
N GLN A 25 -16.30 -8.25 -17.38
CA GLN A 25 -15.18 -7.41 -17.81
C GLN A 25 -14.50 -6.68 -16.64
N SER A 26 -15.22 -6.35 -15.57
CA SER A 26 -14.65 -5.72 -14.38
C SER A 26 -13.65 -6.60 -13.61
N PHE A 27 -13.64 -7.91 -13.85
CA PHE A 27 -12.64 -8.82 -13.30
C PHE A 27 -11.41 -8.99 -14.20
N LEU A 28 -11.43 -8.39 -15.39
CA LEU A 28 -10.36 -8.48 -16.38
C LEU A 28 -9.54 -7.18 -16.38
N THR A 29 -8.30 -7.25 -16.85
CA THR A 29 -7.55 -6.05 -17.22
C THR A 29 -8.23 -5.35 -18.41
N SER A 30 -8.00 -4.05 -18.59
CA SER A 30 -8.55 -3.30 -19.74
C SER A 30 -8.18 -3.91 -21.09
N GLU A 31 -6.98 -4.51 -21.21
CA GLU A 31 -6.57 -5.21 -22.42
C GLU A 31 -7.36 -6.50 -22.65
N GLU A 32 -7.51 -7.34 -21.62
CA GLU A 32 -8.30 -8.57 -21.67
C GLU A 32 -9.79 -8.25 -21.94
N ALA A 33 -10.34 -7.23 -21.28
CA ALA A 33 -11.70 -6.75 -21.50
C ALA A 33 -11.88 -6.28 -22.96
N ALA A 34 -10.93 -5.53 -23.53
CA ALA A 34 -10.96 -5.14 -24.93
C ALA A 34 -10.93 -6.35 -25.88
N GLN A 35 -10.13 -7.38 -25.57
CA GLN A 35 -10.06 -8.61 -26.36
C GLN A 35 -11.40 -9.36 -26.38
N THR A 36 -12.19 -9.29 -25.29
CA THR A 36 -13.53 -9.91 -25.28
C THR A 36 -14.50 -9.30 -26.30
N ALA A 37 -14.21 -8.10 -26.83
CA ALA A 37 -15.03 -7.45 -27.86
C ALA A 37 -15.14 -8.26 -29.16
N ILE A 38 -14.25 -9.25 -29.40
CA ILE A 38 -14.33 -10.13 -30.58
C ILE A 38 -15.36 -11.24 -30.43
N LEU A 39 -15.83 -11.52 -29.21
CA LEU A 39 -16.71 -12.66 -28.91
C LEU A 39 -18.10 -12.48 -29.53
N SER A 40 -18.67 -11.28 -29.49
CA SER A 40 -19.91 -10.95 -30.18
C SER A 40 -20.13 -9.44 -30.27
N LYS A 41 -21.17 -9.01 -31.00
CA LYS A 41 -21.59 -7.60 -31.06
C LYS A 41 -21.98 -7.05 -29.68
N SER A 42 -22.59 -7.87 -28.82
CA SER A 42 -23.00 -7.46 -27.47
C SER A 42 -21.77 -7.22 -26.57
N TRP A 43 -20.75 -8.08 -26.66
CA TRP A 43 -19.48 -7.89 -25.94
C TRP A 43 -18.71 -6.66 -26.44
N ARG A 44 -18.73 -6.42 -27.76
CA ARG A 44 -18.19 -5.18 -28.33
C ARG A 44 -18.92 -3.95 -27.83
N SER A 45 -20.25 -3.99 -27.78
CA SER A 45 -21.07 -2.89 -27.27
C SER A 45 -20.75 -2.61 -25.79
N ALA A 46 -20.73 -3.66 -24.97
CA ALA A 46 -20.40 -3.56 -23.55
C ALA A 46 -18.99 -2.99 -23.31
N TRP A 47 -18.00 -3.38 -24.10
CA TRP A 47 -16.66 -2.79 -24.03
C TRP A 47 -16.67 -1.28 -24.33
N LEU A 48 -17.45 -0.83 -25.32
CA LEU A 48 -17.50 0.58 -25.70
C LEU A 48 -18.17 1.48 -24.65
N THR A 49 -19.00 0.89 -23.77
CA THR A 49 -19.74 1.54 -22.67
C THR A 49 -19.18 1.17 -21.30
N HIS A 50 -18.00 0.54 -21.23
CA HIS A 50 -17.43 0.05 -19.99
C HIS A 50 -17.11 1.20 -19.00
N PRO A 51 -17.68 1.20 -17.79
CA PRO A 51 -17.63 2.37 -16.89
C PRO A 51 -16.23 2.66 -16.32
N ASN A 52 -15.27 1.75 -16.46
CA ASN A 52 -13.90 1.90 -15.96
C ASN A 52 -12.94 2.17 -17.12
N LEU A 53 -12.36 3.37 -17.13
CA LEU A 53 -11.42 3.78 -18.17
C LEU A 53 -10.01 3.80 -17.60
N ASP A 54 -9.07 3.13 -18.28
CA ASP A 54 -7.68 3.05 -17.87
C ASP A 54 -6.75 3.33 -19.06
N PHE A 55 -5.93 4.36 -18.94
CA PHE A 55 -5.04 4.84 -19.98
C PHE A 55 -3.59 4.86 -19.50
N TYR A 56 -2.78 3.94 -20.05
CA TYR A 56 -1.33 3.87 -19.85
C TYR A 56 -0.58 4.50 -21.02
N ILE A 57 0.03 5.66 -20.77
CA ILE A 57 0.81 6.41 -21.73
C ILE A 57 2.29 6.04 -21.57
N THR A 58 2.82 5.34 -22.57
CA THR A 58 4.24 4.97 -22.66
C THR A 58 4.97 5.89 -23.63
N ARG A 59 6.29 5.74 -23.75
CA ARG A 59 7.10 6.49 -24.72
C ARG A 59 6.55 6.36 -26.15
N GLY A 60 6.36 7.49 -26.85
CA GLY A 60 5.73 7.54 -28.19
C GLY A 60 4.22 7.26 -28.17
N GLY A 61 3.56 7.54 -27.04
CA GLY A 61 2.16 7.22 -26.78
C GLY A 61 1.15 8.24 -27.29
N GLU A 62 1.48 9.11 -28.24
CA GLU A 62 0.55 10.15 -28.75
C GLU A 62 -0.77 9.56 -29.27
N ALA A 63 -0.73 8.39 -29.91
CA ALA A 63 -1.92 7.69 -30.37
C ALA A 63 -2.84 7.23 -29.21
N ARG A 64 -2.28 6.97 -28.02
CA ARG A 64 -3.08 6.63 -26.83
C ARG A 64 -3.73 7.86 -26.21
N LEU A 65 -3.09 9.02 -26.30
CA LEU A 65 -3.70 10.29 -25.91
C LEU A 65 -4.90 10.59 -26.83
N GLU A 66 -4.72 10.49 -28.14
CA GLU A 66 -5.83 10.68 -29.10
C GLU A 66 -6.97 9.67 -28.88
N LEU A 67 -6.65 8.41 -28.53
CA LEU A 67 -7.63 7.40 -28.17
C LEU A 67 -8.41 7.77 -26.89
N ALA A 68 -7.72 8.29 -25.87
CA ALA A 68 -8.33 8.69 -24.62
C ALA A 68 -9.30 9.87 -24.82
N GLU A 69 -8.87 10.88 -25.58
CA GLU A 69 -9.70 12.03 -25.95
C GLU A 69 -10.97 11.60 -26.69
N LYS A 70 -10.84 10.82 -27.76
CA LYS A 70 -11.98 10.26 -28.51
C LYS A 70 -12.88 9.38 -27.66
N THR A 71 -12.33 8.72 -26.66
CA THR A 71 -13.11 7.90 -25.74
C THR A 71 -13.95 8.79 -24.83
N ILE A 72 -13.36 9.79 -24.16
CA ILE A 72 -14.13 10.72 -23.32
C ILE A 72 -15.20 11.47 -24.13
N GLU A 73 -14.87 11.94 -25.33
CA GLU A 73 -15.85 12.55 -26.26
C GLU A 73 -17.06 11.65 -26.53
N ARG A 74 -16.81 10.36 -26.77
CA ARG A 74 -17.89 9.38 -26.98
C ARG A 74 -18.80 9.27 -25.74
N TYR A 75 -18.21 9.29 -24.55
CA TYR A 75 -18.97 9.19 -23.30
C TYR A 75 -19.85 10.42 -23.08
N GLU A 76 -19.33 11.61 -23.35
CA GLU A 76 -20.11 12.85 -23.28
C GLU A 76 -21.26 12.86 -24.29
N GLN A 77 -20.97 12.57 -25.57
CA GLN A 77 -21.98 12.59 -26.64
C GLN A 77 -23.08 11.55 -26.44
N SER A 78 -22.74 10.41 -25.84
CA SER A 78 -23.66 9.30 -25.60
C SER A 78 -24.31 9.35 -24.20
N ASN A 79 -24.01 10.38 -23.39
CA ASN A 79 -24.45 10.51 -22.01
C ASN A 79 -24.19 9.25 -21.16
N LEU A 80 -23.01 8.64 -21.37
CA LEU A 80 -22.55 7.46 -20.64
C LEU A 80 -21.92 7.87 -19.31
N LYS A 81 -21.99 6.97 -18.34
CA LYS A 81 -21.37 7.17 -17.04
C LYS A 81 -19.94 6.65 -17.05
N ILE A 82 -19.04 7.39 -16.39
CA ILE A 82 -17.70 6.95 -16.04
C ILE A 82 -17.71 6.74 -14.53
N GLU A 83 -17.44 5.53 -14.08
CA GLU A 83 -17.33 5.20 -12.66
C GLU A 83 -15.90 5.44 -12.16
N SER A 84 -14.92 5.01 -12.95
CA SER A 84 -13.50 5.09 -12.64
C SER A 84 -12.69 5.60 -13.84
N LEU A 85 -11.77 6.53 -13.58
CA LEU A 85 -10.78 7.00 -14.54
C LEU A 85 -9.38 6.83 -13.97
N LYS A 86 -8.54 6.07 -14.66
CA LYS A 86 -7.11 5.93 -14.39
C LYS A 86 -6.27 6.50 -15.54
N LEU A 87 -5.37 7.42 -15.20
CA LEU A 87 -4.38 8.01 -16.10
C LEU A 87 -2.99 7.69 -15.57
N CYS A 88 -2.15 7.02 -16.36
CA CYS A 88 -0.78 6.67 -15.99
C CYS A 88 0.20 7.13 -17.07
N ASN A 89 1.17 7.97 -16.71
CA ASN A 89 2.23 8.44 -17.58
C ASN A 89 3.57 7.83 -17.20
N GLU A 90 4.06 6.91 -18.03
CA GLU A 90 5.37 6.27 -17.94
C GLU A 90 6.32 6.73 -19.05
N SER A 91 6.06 7.88 -19.69
CA SER A 91 6.76 8.27 -20.92
C SER A 91 8.26 8.58 -20.70
N ARG A 92 8.67 8.95 -19.48
CA ARG A 92 10.05 9.32 -19.10
C ARG A 92 10.59 10.44 -20.00
N ARG A 93 9.87 11.57 -20.03
CA ARG A 93 10.12 12.77 -20.89
C ARG A 93 10.09 12.47 -22.39
N GLY A 94 9.20 11.58 -22.81
CA GLY A 94 9.15 11.06 -24.18
C GLY A 94 8.06 11.65 -25.07
N LEU A 95 7.19 12.52 -24.55
CA LEU A 95 6.05 13.08 -25.27
C LEU A 95 6.39 14.43 -25.92
N ASN A 96 5.88 14.65 -27.13
CA ASN A 96 5.93 15.95 -27.81
C ASN A 96 4.83 16.91 -27.34
N VAL A 97 3.93 16.46 -26.47
CA VAL A 97 2.78 17.20 -25.95
C VAL A 97 2.88 17.30 -24.43
N ASP A 98 2.35 18.38 -23.88
CA ASP A 98 2.24 18.57 -22.43
C ASP A 98 1.18 17.60 -21.87
N PHE A 99 1.66 16.52 -21.25
CA PHE A 99 0.80 15.53 -20.63
C PHE A 99 -0.11 16.14 -19.57
N GLY A 100 0.37 17.13 -18.80
CA GLY A 100 -0.39 17.71 -17.71
C GLY A 100 -1.60 18.52 -18.20
N VAL A 101 -1.43 19.29 -19.27
CA VAL A 101 -2.55 19.99 -19.92
C VAL A 101 -3.59 18.99 -20.44
N PHE A 102 -3.13 17.94 -21.12
CA PHE A 102 -4.01 16.91 -21.67
C PHE A 102 -4.76 16.15 -20.57
N ALA A 103 -4.05 15.68 -19.54
CA ALA A 103 -4.62 14.93 -18.45
C ALA A 103 -5.66 15.77 -17.70
N ASN A 104 -5.37 17.05 -17.43
CA ASN A 104 -6.32 17.96 -16.78
C ASN A 104 -7.61 18.16 -17.60
N ASP A 105 -7.53 18.29 -18.93
CA ASP A 105 -8.74 18.36 -19.76
C ASP A 105 -9.62 17.11 -19.61
N LEU A 106 -9.02 15.91 -19.72
CA LEU A 106 -9.75 14.66 -19.54
C LEU A 106 -10.35 14.53 -18.14
N ILE A 107 -9.59 14.92 -17.11
CA ILE A 107 -10.04 14.91 -15.71
C ILE A 107 -11.25 15.84 -15.55
N THR A 108 -11.15 17.10 -15.98
CA THR A 108 -12.25 18.07 -15.88
C THR A 108 -13.52 17.57 -16.57
N ARG A 109 -13.39 16.91 -17.72
CA ARG A 109 -14.52 16.31 -18.45
C ARG A 109 -15.11 15.11 -17.72
N ALA A 110 -14.28 14.21 -17.20
CA ALA A 110 -14.73 13.07 -16.40
C ALA A 110 -15.41 13.49 -15.10
N LEU A 111 -14.92 14.55 -14.44
CA LEU A 111 -15.55 15.15 -13.26
C LEU A 111 -16.96 15.68 -13.58
N LYS A 112 -17.13 16.35 -14.73
CA LYS A 112 -18.45 16.82 -15.19
C LYS A 112 -19.44 15.68 -15.49
N ILE A 113 -18.94 14.54 -15.96
CA ILE A 113 -19.74 13.31 -16.15
C ILE A 113 -20.15 12.69 -14.80
N GLY A 114 -19.43 13.01 -13.72
CA GLY A 114 -19.69 12.51 -12.37
C GLY A 114 -18.87 11.27 -12.01
N VAL A 115 -17.59 11.22 -12.42
CA VAL A 115 -16.66 10.16 -12.02
C VAL A 115 -16.53 10.05 -10.51
N THR A 116 -16.44 8.82 -10.01
CA THR A 116 -16.40 8.52 -8.57
C THR A 116 -15.03 8.05 -8.08
N HIS A 117 -14.21 7.48 -8.97
CA HIS A 117 -12.85 7.04 -8.67
C HIS A 117 -11.88 7.69 -9.66
N LEU A 118 -10.89 8.42 -9.15
CA LEU A 118 -9.88 9.07 -9.96
C LEU A 118 -8.49 8.62 -9.51
N SER A 119 -7.71 8.05 -10.44
CA SER A 119 -6.31 7.70 -10.21
C SER A 119 -5.44 8.39 -11.24
N VAL A 120 -4.47 9.17 -10.79
CA VAL A 120 -3.48 9.79 -11.67
C VAL A 120 -2.08 9.46 -11.21
N GLU A 121 -1.30 8.88 -12.10
CA GLU A 121 0.10 8.51 -11.88
C GLU A 121 0.97 9.22 -12.92
N ASP A 122 1.82 10.15 -12.49
CA ASP A 122 2.76 10.84 -13.37
C ASP A 122 4.20 10.58 -12.93
N TYR A 123 4.87 9.65 -13.61
CA TYR A 123 6.28 9.33 -13.31
C TYR A 123 7.27 10.32 -13.93
N ASP A 124 6.81 11.23 -14.79
CA ASP A 124 7.62 12.38 -15.23
C ASP A 124 7.67 13.45 -14.14
N GLY A 125 6.63 13.51 -13.30
CA GLY A 125 6.56 14.39 -12.15
C GLY A 125 6.33 15.85 -12.52
N ASP A 126 5.77 16.13 -13.70
CA ASP A 126 5.61 17.48 -14.24
C ASP A 126 4.18 18.00 -14.16
N MET A 127 3.20 17.11 -14.10
CA MET A 127 1.78 17.47 -14.10
C MET A 127 1.39 18.21 -12.83
N VAL A 128 0.82 19.40 -13.00
CA VAL A 128 0.08 20.13 -11.96
C VAL A 128 -1.39 19.74 -12.05
N LEU A 129 -1.96 19.22 -10.97
CA LEU A 129 -3.35 18.80 -10.91
C LEU A 129 -4.30 20.00 -10.95
N SER A 130 -5.34 19.92 -11.78
CA SER A 130 -6.37 20.95 -11.90
C SER A 130 -7.12 21.21 -10.59
N GLN A 131 -7.54 22.46 -10.39
CA GLN A 131 -8.35 22.85 -9.24
C GLN A 131 -9.75 22.22 -9.24
N ASP A 132 -10.25 21.87 -10.42
CA ASP A 132 -11.57 21.24 -10.61
C ASP A 132 -11.72 19.94 -9.79
N VAL A 133 -10.62 19.23 -9.55
CA VAL A 133 -10.61 18.00 -8.74
C VAL A 133 -11.05 18.29 -7.30
N PHE A 134 -10.67 19.44 -6.74
CA PHE A 134 -11.00 19.81 -5.35
C PHE A 134 -12.44 20.34 -5.19
N GLU A 135 -13.15 20.56 -6.29
CA GLU A 135 -14.57 20.97 -6.31
C GLU A 135 -15.50 19.79 -6.60
N ALA A 136 -14.96 18.58 -6.74
CA ALA A 136 -15.70 17.40 -7.13
C ALA A 136 -16.58 16.85 -5.98
N GLU A 137 -17.90 16.98 -6.12
CA GLU A 137 -18.86 16.52 -5.10
C GLU A 137 -19.04 14.99 -5.04
N ASN A 138 -18.85 14.32 -6.19
CA ASN A 138 -19.13 12.89 -6.36
C ASN A 138 -17.92 11.98 -6.15
N LEU A 139 -16.74 12.56 -5.89
CA LEU A 139 -15.49 11.80 -5.81
C LEU A 139 -15.40 11.04 -4.49
N VAL A 140 -15.24 9.72 -4.58
CA VAL A 140 -15.19 8.78 -3.45
C VAL A 140 -13.77 8.25 -3.22
N GLU A 141 -13.03 8.00 -4.30
CA GLU A 141 -11.63 7.56 -4.27
C GLU A 141 -10.73 8.49 -5.09
N LEU A 142 -9.62 8.92 -4.48
CA LEU A 142 -8.59 9.73 -5.13
C LEU A 142 -7.21 9.12 -4.86
N SER A 143 -6.51 8.79 -5.95
CA SER A 143 -5.13 8.29 -5.91
C SER A 143 -4.25 9.19 -6.75
N LEU A 144 -3.23 9.79 -6.13
CA LEU A 144 -2.30 10.70 -6.80
C LEU A 144 -0.87 10.23 -6.55
N LEU A 145 -0.18 9.84 -7.63
CA LEU A 145 1.24 9.47 -7.62
C LEU A 145 2.02 10.43 -8.53
N GLY A 146 3.10 11.02 -8.02
CA GLY A 146 3.97 11.92 -8.79
C GLY A 146 3.34 13.24 -9.27
N CYS A 147 2.13 13.58 -8.81
CA CYS A 147 1.42 14.80 -9.23
C CYS A 147 1.84 16.02 -8.39
N LYS A 148 2.03 17.18 -9.01
CA LYS A 148 2.13 18.48 -8.31
C LYS A 148 0.74 19.02 -8.02
N ILE A 149 0.60 19.75 -6.92
CA ILE A 149 -0.61 20.51 -6.62
C ILE A 149 -0.15 21.93 -6.31
N ASP A 150 -0.52 22.88 -7.15
CA ASP A 150 -0.21 24.29 -6.91
C ASP A 150 -1.18 24.83 -5.85
N ASP A 151 -0.62 25.19 -4.69
CA ASP A 151 -1.39 25.73 -3.59
C ASP A 151 -1.79 27.19 -3.85
N LEU A 152 -3.07 27.43 -3.57
CA LEU A 152 -3.75 28.71 -3.45
C LEU A 152 -2.83 29.87 -2.99
N GLY A 153 -2.37 30.70 -3.92
CA GLY A 153 -1.97 32.09 -3.64
C GLY A 153 -0.73 32.32 -2.75
N PHE A 154 0.13 31.32 -2.54
CA PHE A 154 1.46 31.59 -1.97
C PHE A 154 2.50 31.72 -3.08
N ASP A 155 3.20 32.85 -3.05
CA ASP A 155 4.05 33.41 -4.10
C ASP A 155 5.41 32.68 -4.26
N ARG A 156 5.39 31.35 -4.41
CA ARG A 156 6.58 30.55 -4.76
C ARG A 156 6.21 29.35 -5.62
N LYS A 157 6.44 29.48 -6.93
CA LYS A 157 6.60 28.35 -7.86
C LYS A 157 7.60 27.35 -7.28
N LEU A 158 7.16 26.12 -7.01
CA LEU A 158 8.07 25.01 -6.74
C LEU A 158 7.98 24.01 -7.89
N SER A 159 9.09 23.89 -8.59
CA SER A 159 9.31 22.94 -9.67
C SER A 159 9.74 21.61 -9.05
N LEU A 160 8.87 20.60 -9.04
CA LEU A 160 9.31 19.21 -8.96
C LEU A 160 9.76 18.76 -10.35
N CYS A 161 11.03 18.47 -10.52
CA CYS A 161 11.46 17.54 -11.54
C CYS A 161 12.90 17.11 -11.26
N ASP A 162 13.08 15.88 -10.81
CA ASP A 162 13.95 14.91 -11.48
C ASP A 162 13.96 13.60 -10.67
N VAL A 163 13.76 12.51 -11.41
CA VAL A 163 13.94 11.13 -10.96
C VAL A 163 15.29 10.99 -10.22
N ILE A 164 15.23 10.89 -8.89
CA ILE A 164 16.19 10.34 -7.90
C ILE A 164 17.68 10.45 -8.28
N PRO A 165 18.52 11.27 -7.59
CA PRO A 165 18.76 11.13 -6.14
C PRO A 165 18.96 12.43 -5.35
N PHE A 166 18.63 12.41 -4.05
CA PHE A 166 19.20 13.31 -3.03
C PHE A 166 19.28 14.80 -3.41
N GLY A 167 18.15 15.51 -3.35
CA GLY A 167 18.16 16.95 -3.53
C GLY A 167 16.87 17.54 -3.02
N SER A 168 17.00 18.42 -2.03
CA SER A 168 15.95 19.26 -1.49
C SER A 168 15.07 19.85 -2.59
N ASP A 169 13.77 19.56 -2.57
CA ASP A 169 12.74 20.60 -2.56
C ASP A 169 11.44 19.97 -2.07
N ASN A 170 11.09 20.30 -0.82
CA ASN A 170 9.88 19.83 -0.15
C ASN A 170 8.65 20.44 -0.85
N VAL A 171 7.78 19.62 -1.42
CA VAL A 171 6.46 20.09 -1.84
C VAL A 171 5.48 19.92 -0.70
N TYR A 172 5.05 21.07 -0.18
CA TYR A 172 4.07 21.19 0.88
C TYR A 172 2.67 21.12 0.27
N PHE A 173 1.82 20.27 0.82
CA PHE A 173 0.41 20.17 0.43
C PHE A 173 -0.46 20.79 1.53
N SER A 174 -0.75 22.09 1.48
CA SER A 174 -1.55 22.76 2.54
C SER A 174 -3.04 22.45 2.44
N PHE A 175 -3.55 22.02 1.28
CA PHE A 175 -4.96 21.65 1.12
C PHE A 175 -5.40 20.46 2.00
N LEU A 176 -4.45 19.64 2.46
CA LEU A 176 -4.74 18.44 3.24
C LEU A 176 -5.35 18.77 4.61
N GLY A 177 -5.11 19.97 5.14
CA GLY A 177 -5.75 20.45 6.37
C GLY A 177 -7.25 20.69 6.24
N ASP A 178 -7.76 20.88 5.01
CA ASP A 178 -9.16 21.23 4.73
C ASP A 178 -9.88 20.17 3.87
N LEU A 179 -9.44 18.91 3.88
CA LEU A 179 -10.10 17.84 3.10
C LEU A 179 -11.59 17.72 3.42
N SER A 180 -12.01 18.00 4.65
CA SER A 180 -13.43 17.98 5.03
C SER A 180 -14.29 18.99 4.25
N THR A 181 -13.74 20.13 3.84
CA THR A 181 -14.48 21.16 3.11
C THR A 181 -14.40 20.96 1.60
N LYS A 182 -13.24 20.49 1.11
CA LYS A 182 -13.00 20.24 -0.32
C LYS A 182 -13.60 18.92 -0.80
N PHE A 183 -13.58 17.89 0.04
CA PHE A 183 -14.00 16.54 -0.33
C PHE A 183 -14.94 15.93 0.73
N PRO A 184 -16.21 16.33 0.77
CA PRO A 184 -17.15 15.88 1.80
C PRO A 184 -17.50 14.38 1.70
N SER A 185 -17.28 13.77 0.53
CA SER A 185 -17.64 12.37 0.23
C SER A 185 -16.43 11.42 0.13
N LEU A 186 -15.20 11.94 0.19
CA LEU A 186 -13.99 11.15 -0.05
C LEU A 186 -13.74 10.16 1.07
N LYS A 187 -13.64 8.89 0.70
CA LYS A 187 -13.45 7.76 1.62
C LYS A 187 -12.07 7.15 1.54
N ASP A 188 -11.48 7.11 0.36
CA ASP A 188 -10.22 6.43 0.09
C ASP A 188 -9.24 7.43 -0.54
N LEU A 189 -8.12 7.68 0.13
CA LEU A 189 -7.09 8.62 -0.30
C LEU A 189 -5.73 7.94 -0.35
N THR A 190 -5.09 7.94 -1.53
CA THR A 190 -3.71 7.50 -1.71
C THR A 190 -2.83 8.64 -2.17
N LEU A 191 -1.72 8.83 -1.48
CA LEU A 191 -0.77 9.91 -1.67
C LEU A 191 0.66 9.39 -1.79
N ASP A 192 1.46 10.02 -2.63
CA ASP A 192 2.90 9.73 -2.76
C ASP A 192 3.74 10.99 -2.56
N GLY A 193 4.90 10.86 -1.91
CA GLY A 193 5.84 11.96 -1.69
C GLY A 193 5.30 13.16 -0.92
N CYS A 194 4.25 12.98 -0.10
CA CYS A 194 3.54 14.10 0.52
C CYS A 194 4.19 14.62 1.81
N ASN A 195 4.41 15.94 1.89
CA ASN A 195 4.73 16.65 3.12
C ASN A 195 3.52 17.50 3.57
N THR A 196 2.90 17.10 4.68
CA THR A 196 1.86 17.88 5.34
C THR A 196 2.04 17.87 6.85
N GLN A 197 1.53 18.89 7.52
CA GLN A 197 1.51 18.96 8.99
C GLN A 197 0.18 18.46 9.57
N GLU A 198 -0.90 18.53 8.79
CA GLU A 198 -2.25 18.24 9.28
C GLU A 198 -3.13 17.67 8.17
N ILE A 199 -3.94 16.69 8.53
CA ILE A 199 -4.97 16.07 7.70
C ILE A 199 -6.27 16.00 8.50
N SER A 200 -7.32 16.64 7.98
CA SER A 200 -8.61 16.70 8.66
C SER A 200 -9.76 16.33 7.72
N SER A 201 -10.37 15.15 7.95
CA SER A 201 -11.48 14.64 7.13
C SER A 201 -12.51 13.89 7.96
N ARG A 202 -13.80 14.22 7.80
CA ARG A 202 -14.91 13.53 8.47
C ARG A 202 -15.37 12.27 7.73
N SER A 203 -15.11 12.17 6.43
CA SER A 203 -15.58 11.09 5.56
C SER A 203 -14.54 10.01 5.30
N LEU A 204 -13.26 10.31 5.54
CA LEU A 204 -12.16 9.42 5.16
C LEU A 204 -12.15 8.12 5.97
N GLU A 205 -12.22 7.00 5.27
CA GLU A 205 -12.21 5.64 5.82
C GLU A 205 -10.85 4.95 5.60
N ARG A 206 -10.12 5.28 4.53
CA ARG A 206 -8.78 4.75 4.26
C ARG A 206 -7.81 5.82 3.80
N LEU A 207 -6.60 5.75 4.33
CA LEU A 207 -5.51 6.65 3.99
C LEU A 207 -4.23 5.85 3.74
N ASN A 208 -3.59 6.08 2.61
CA ASN A 208 -2.40 5.37 2.18
C ASN A 208 -1.31 6.35 1.73
N PHE A 209 -0.10 6.19 2.26
CA PHE A 209 1.10 6.91 1.83
C PHE A 209 2.09 5.94 1.19
N VAL A 210 2.37 6.12 -0.10
CA VAL A 210 3.24 5.21 -0.87
C VAL A 210 4.72 5.48 -0.66
N SER A 211 5.15 6.75 -0.65
CA SER A 211 6.48 7.14 -0.19
C SER A 211 6.38 8.29 0.81
N ALA A 212 6.42 7.94 2.10
CA ALA A 212 6.36 8.86 3.23
C ALA A 212 7.74 9.47 3.58
N CYS A 213 8.64 9.60 2.61
CA CYS A 213 10.02 10.06 2.79
C CYS A 213 10.14 11.50 3.37
N HIS A 214 9.09 12.31 3.24
CA HIS A 214 9.02 13.68 3.79
C HIS A 214 8.11 13.83 5.02
N MET A 215 7.52 12.74 5.49
CA MET A 215 6.61 12.76 6.62
C MET A 215 7.38 12.83 7.95
N LEU A 216 7.61 14.04 8.46
CA LEU A 216 8.34 14.21 9.73
C LEU A 216 7.41 14.20 10.94
N SER A 217 6.32 14.98 10.89
CA SER A 217 5.36 15.11 11.98
C SER A 217 3.99 15.49 11.42
N VAL A 218 2.99 14.60 11.57
CA VAL A 218 1.64 14.83 11.02
C VAL A 218 0.57 14.64 12.09
N LYS A 219 -0.40 15.56 12.08
CA LYS A 219 -1.62 15.48 12.88
C LYS A 219 -2.77 14.99 12.02
N PHE A 220 -3.56 14.07 12.56
CA PHE A 220 -4.71 13.48 11.89
C PHE A 220 -5.98 13.72 12.71
N ASP A 221 -6.91 14.51 12.17
CA ASP A 221 -8.28 14.64 12.64
C ASP A 221 -9.22 13.88 11.68
N VAL A 222 -9.21 12.55 11.81
CA VAL A 222 -9.91 11.62 10.90
C VAL A 222 -10.79 10.64 11.68
N PRO A 223 -11.96 11.08 12.19
CA PRO A 223 -12.79 10.24 13.05
C PRO A 223 -13.39 9.00 12.37
N GLY A 224 -13.44 8.98 11.04
CA GLY A 224 -13.94 7.84 10.26
C GLY A 224 -12.90 6.79 9.89
N ILE A 225 -11.62 6.97 10.25
CA ILE A 225 -10.53 6.13 9.71
C ILE A 225 -10.67 4.66 10.13
N ARG A 226 -10.65 3.75 9.15
CA ARG A 226 -10.65 2.29 9.37
C ARG A 226 -9.31 1.66 9.06
N LYS A 227 -8.59 2.20 8.06
CA LYS A 227 -7.31 1.67 7.62
C LYS A 227 -6.34 2.78 7.28
N PHE A 228 -5.18 2.77 7.91
CA PHE A 228 -4.09 3.69 7.64
C PHE A 228 -2.87 2.89 7.19
N ARG A 229 -2.26 3.27 6.08
CA ARG A 229 -1.04 2.64 5.57
C ARG A 229 -0.01 3.71 5.25
N PHE A 230 1.26 3.42 5.53
CA PHE A 230 2.35 4.22 5.03
C PHE A 230 3.59 3.35 4.77
N GLU A 231 4.37 3.75 3.77
CA GLU A 231 5.65 3.16 3.43
C GLU A 231 6.74 4.23 3.51
N THR A 232 7.78 3.98 4.31
CA THR A 232 8.91 4.91 4.50
C THR A 232 10.16 4.41 3.79
N GLU A 233 10.97 5.33 3.27
CA GLU A 233 12.31 5.05 2.75
C GLU A 233 13.42 5.66 3.63
N ASP A 234 14.63 5.11 3.54
CA ASP A 234 15.88 5.70 4.04
C ASP A 234 15.94 6.06 5.54
N ASP A 235 15.48 5.18 6.43
CA ASP A 235 15.56 5.36 7.89
C ASP A 235 14.78 6.59 8.43
N VAL A 236 13.82 7.10 7.66
CA VAL A 236 12.88 8.12 8.13
C VAL A 236 11.70 7.42 8.79
N ILE A 237 11.56 7.58 10.10
CA ILE A 237 10.39 7.09 10.86
C ILE A 237 9.56 8.32 11.24
N PRO A 238 8.32 8.44 10.76
CA PRO A 238 7.48 9.60 11.02
C PRO A 238 7.02 9.66 12.48
N SER A 239 6.71 10.86 12.95
CA SER A 239 5.91 11.07 14.18
C SER A 239 4.47 11.33 13.79
N LEU A 240 3.54 10.56 14.34
CA LEU A 240 2.13 10.61 14.01
C LEU A 240 1.32 10.98 15.26
N SER A 241 0.27 11.78 15.09
CA SER A 241 -0.67 12.04 16.18
C SER A 241 -2.10 12.00 15.67
N PHE A 242 -2.93 11.18 16.30
CA PHE A 242 -4.33 11.00 15.94
C PHE A 242 -5.19 11.68 17.01
N VAL A 243 -5.90 12.75 16.62
CA VAL A 243 -6.72 13.55 17.52
C VAL A 243 -8.06 12.88 17.79
N SER A 244 -8.71 12.38 16.73
CA SER A 244 -10.11 11.90 16.79
C SER A 244 -10.33 10.48 16.27
N ALA A 245 -9.28 9.65 16.14
CA ALA A 245 -9.42 8.31 15.56
C ALA A 245 -10.42 7.42 16.34
N PRO A 246 -11.14 6.51 15.65
CA PRO A 246 -12.12 5.63 16.28
C PRO A 246 -11.45 4.57 17.16
N SER A 247 -12.25 3.85 17.96
CA SER A 247 -11.75 2.81 18.87
C SER A 247 -11.19 1.58 18.16
N GLU A 248 -11.61 1.31 16.92
CA GLU A 248 -11.18 0.15 16.14
C GLU A 248 -10.78 0.56 14.73
N TRP A 249 -9.47 0.52 14.46
CA TRP A 249 -8.90 0.72 13.13
C TRP A 249 -7.59 -0.06 12.99
N GLU A 250 -7.12 -0.23 11.76
CA GLU A 250 -5.89 -0.96 11.46
C GLU A 250 -4.82 -0.01 10.91
N SER A 251 -3.58 -0.15 11.39
CA SER A 251 -2.42 0.55 10.85
C SER A 251 -1.47 -0.44 10.17
N ASP A 252 -1.09 -0.22 8.92
CA ASP A 252 -0.07 -0.99 8.21
C ASP A 252 1.15 -0.11 7.96
N ALA A 253 2.17 -0.29 8.79
CA ALA A 253 3.42 0.45 8.74
C ALA A 253 4.47 -0.37 7.99
N PHE A 254 4.94 0.12 6.84
CA PHE A 254 6.04 -0.49 6.10
C PHE A 254 7.29 0.39 6.22
N ILE A 255 8.36 -0.17 6.80
CA ILE A 255 9.61 0.55 7.05
C ILE A 255 10.73 -0.09 6.23
N LEU A 256 11.23 0.63 5.21
CA LEU A 256 12.41 0.26 4.45
C LEU A 256 13.67 0.93 5.03
N ASP A 257 14.57 0.14 5.60
CA ASP A 257 15.91 0.59 6.02
C ASP A 257 16.98 0.04 5.06
N ARG A 258 17.46 0.90 4.17
CA ARG A 258 18.55 0.59 3.22
C ARG A 258 19.94 0.59 3.86
N TYR A 259 20.10 1.17 5.04
CA TYR A 259 21.40 1.36 5.71
C TYR A 259 21.64 0.40 6.87
N GLY A 260 20.58 -0.22 7.40
CA GLY A 260 20.59 -1.22 8.45
C GLY A 260 21.35 -0.72 9.67
N SER A 261 20.94 0.44 10.18
CA SER A 261 21.64 1.06 11.31
C SER A 261 21.41 0.28 12.61
N LEU A 262 20.23 -0.38 12.75
CA LEU A 262 19.78 -1.18 13.90
C LEU A 262 20.23 -0.62 15.27
N SER A 263 20.27 0.70 15.34
CA SER A 263 20.84 1.44 16.46
C SER A 263 19.79 1.64 17.55
N VAL A 264 20.24 1.96 18.78
CA VAL A 264 19.32 2.26 19.88
C VAL A 264 18.39 3.43 19.54
N SER A 265 18.89 4.45 18.85
CA SER A 265 18.07 5.59 18.38
C SER A 265 17.05 5.19 17.32
N TRP A 266 17.38 4.24 16.44
CA TRP A 266 16.45 3.65 15.49
C TRP A 266 15.27 2.98 16.20
N PHE A 267 15.56 2.07 17.15
CA PHE A 267 14.52 1.38 17.92
C PHE A 267 13.67 2.34 18.77
N ARG A 268 14.26 3.43 19.29
CA ARG A 268 13.49 4.48 20.00
C ARG A 268 12.49 5.19 19.08
N ARG A 269 12.89 5.54 17.87
CA ARG A 269 11.99 6.16 16.89
C ARG A 269 10.86 5.21 16.49
N LEU A 270 11.19 3.94 16.24
CA LEU A 270 10.19 2.92 15.95
C LEU A 270 9.23 2.70 17.13
N ASN A 271 9.75 2.64 18.37
CA ASN A 271 8.91 2.52 19.56
C ASN A 271 7.94 3.69 19.74
N LYS A 272 8.43 4.91 19.50
CA LYS A 272 7.60 6.12 19.55
C LYS A 272 6.44 6.02 18.56
N LEU A 273 6.73 5.67 17.31
CA LEU A 273 5.72 5.42 16.27
C LEU A 273 4.72 4.33 16.69
N LEU A 274 5.19 3.18 17.19
CA LEU A 274 4.29 2.10 17.62
C LEU A 274 3.42 2.50 18.81
N THR A 275 3.90 3.40 19.67
CA THR A 275 3.13 3.95 20.79
C THR A 275 2.07 4.92 20.27
N GLU A 276 2.40 5.76 19.29
CA GLU A 276 1.45 6.64 18.59
C GLU A 276 0.36 5.86 17.84
N LEU A 277 0.70 4.68 17.32
CA LEU A 277 -0.24 3.76 16.65
C LEU A 277 -0.95 2.79 17.60
N SER A 278 -0.64 2.81 18.90
CA SER A 278 -1.21 1.86 19.89
C SER A 278 -2.74 1.84 20.02
N PRO A 279 -3.50 2.90 19.68
CA PRO A 279 -4.95 2.82 19.61
C PRO A 279 -5.47 1.91 18.48
N SER A 280 -4.62 1.51 17.54
CA SER A 280 -4.96 0.69 16.38
C SER A 280 -4.52 -0.77 16.53
N ARG A 281 -5.00 -1.61 15.62
CA ARG A 281 -4.42 -2.92 15.36
C ARG A 281 -3.22 -2.76 14.41
N ILE A 282 -2.01 -2.84 14.99
CA ILE A 282 -0.77 -2.57 14.27
C ILE A 282 -0.29 -3.79 13.47
N TYR A 283 -0.07 -3.61 12.18
CA TYR A 283 0.72 -4.47 11.30
C TYR A 283 1.99 -3.72 10.95
N LEU A 284 3.15 -4.32 11.24
CA LEU A 284 4.45 -3.72 11.01
C LEU A 284 5.25 -4.61 10.06
N SER A 285 5.72 -4.05 8.96
CA SER A 285 6.60 -4.71 8.01
C SER A 285 7.96 -4.00 8.00
N LEU A 286 9.02 -4.72 8.34
CA LEU A 286 10.39 -4.22 8.35
C LEU A 286 11.15 -4.84 7.17
N GLU A 287 11.52 -4.02 6.19
CA GLU A 287 12.41 -4.43 5.10
C GLU A 287 13.80 -3.80 5.28
N ILE A 288 14.80 -4.63 5.57
CA ILE A 288 16.16 -4.16 5.83
C ILE A 288 17.11 -4.79 4.81
N VAL A 289 17.71 -3.94 3.97
CA VAL A 289 18.43 -4.36 2.75
C VAL A 289 19.94 -4.54 2.97
N HIS A 290 20.58 -3.65 3.73
CA HIS A 290 22.01 -3.74 4.03
C HIS A 290 22.31 -3.45 5.49
N VAL A 291 23.05 -4.33 6.17
CA VAL A 291 23.59 -4.06 7.51
C VAL A 291 24.98 -3.44 7.40
N LYS A 292 25.22 -2.29 8.06
CA LYS A 292 26.57 -1.72 8.18
C LYS A 292 27.49 -2.68 8.95
N LYS A 293 28.75 -2.80 8.50
CA LYS A 293 29.80 -3.68 9.08
C LYS A 293 30.10 -3.47 10.58
N SER A 294 29.53 -2.46 11.21
CA SER A 294 29.87 -1.99 12.56
C SER A 294 28.62 -1.68 13.40
N CYS A 295 27.59 -2.54 13.36
CA CYS A 295 26.46 -2.40 14.28
C CYS A 295 26.94 -2.62 15.73
N GLN A 296 27.19 -1.53 16.45
CA GLN A 296 27.41 -1.55 17.88
C GLN A 296 26.05 -1.53 18.57
N TYR A 297 25.39 -2.69 18.63
CA TYR A 297 24.17 -2.82 19.40
C TYR A 297 24.52 -2.81 20.89
N GLU A 298 24.36 -1.65 21.53
CA GLU A 298 24.53 -1.51 22.98
C GLU A 298 23.26 -2.01 23.69
N VAL A 299 23.36 -3.23 24.22
CA VAL A 299 22.33 -3.90 25.02
C VAL A 299 22.15 -3.14 26.34
N GLY A 300 21.10 -2.30 26.47
CA GLY A 300 20.78 -1.76 27.80
C GLY A 300 19.71 -0.68 27.91
N ASP A 301 19.63 0.26 26.97
CA ASP A 301 19.01 1.57 27.24
C ASP A 301 17.55 1.75 26.75
N ILE A 302 16.89 0.66 26.32
CA ILE A 302 15.50 0.71 25.78
C ILE A 302 14.53 -0.27 26.45
N ARG A 303 14.94 -0.94 27.53
CA ARG A 303 14.09 -1.93 28.24
C ARG A 303 12.85 -1.34 28.89
N ASN A 304 12.89 -0.06 29.26
CA ASN A 304 11.83 0.64 29.97
C ASN A 304 10.82 1.32 29.04
N LEU A 305 10.97 1.15 27.72
CA LEU A 305 10.04 1.74 26.77
C LEU A 305 8.66 1.05 26.84
N PRO A 306 7.57 1.75 26.50
CA PRO A 306 6.26 1.13 26.33
C PRO A 306 6.36 -0.05 25.36
N LYS A 307 5.62 -1.12 25.61
CA LYS A 307 5.61 -2.30 24.74
C LYS A 307 4.24 -2.46 24.07
N PRO A 308 3.88 -1.61 23.09
CA PRO A 308 2.62 -1.71 22.37
C PRO A 308 2.45 -3.09 21.73
N LYS A 309 1.20 -3.55 21.67
CA LYS A 309 0.84 -4.81 21.03
C LYS A 309 0.87 -4.63 19.52
N VAL A 310 1.61 -5.50 18.84
CA VAL A 310 1.66 -5.55 17.37
C VAL A 310 0.92 -6.82 16.93
N GLU A 311 -0.04 -6.72 16.03
CA GLU A 311 -0.78 -7.90 15.56
C GLU A 311 0.15 -8.80 14.74
N ASN A 312 0.88 -8.24 13.78
CA ASN A 312 1.84 -8.98 12.97
C ASN A 312 3.11 -8.15 12.73
N LEU A 313 4.26 -8.72 13.06
CA LEU A 313 5.58 -8.22 12.71
C LEU A 313 6.12 -9.04 11.55
N MET A 314 6.09 -8.46 10.35
CA MET A 314 6.70 -9.03 9.17
C MET A 314 8.15 -8.56 9.05
N ILE A 315 9.07 -9.50 8.87
CA ILE A 315 10.50 -9.20 8.74
C ILE A 315 11.00 -9.70 7.39
N ASN A 316 11.49 -8.78 6.58
CA ASN A 316 12.16 -9.00 5.31
C ASN A 316 13.61 -8.54 5.48
N PHE A 317 14.48 -9.42 5.95
CA PHE A 317 15.84 -9.04 6.35
C PHE A 317 16.90 -9.93 5.72
N TRP A 318 17.95 -9.31 5.16
CA TRP A 318 19.12 -10.00 4.64
C TRP A 318 20.33 -9.75 5.55
N PRO A 319 20.53 -10.58 6.59
CA PRO A 319 21.67 -10.45 7.50
C PRO A 319 23.02 -10.59 6.77
N ARG A 320 24.10 -10.09 7.38
CA ARG A 320 25.46 -10.55 7.06
C ARG A 320 25.98 -11.53 8.12
N THR A 321 25.51 -11.41 9.36
CA THR A 321 25.96 -12.19 10.51
C THR A 321 24.79 -12.64 11.39
N ALA A 322 25.03 -13.66 12.23
CA ALA A 322 24.07 -14.08 13.26
C ALA A 322 23.79 -12.99 14.30
N LEU A 323 24.73 -12.05 14.50
CA LEU A 323 24.57 -10.93 15.42
C LEU A 323 23.55 -9.91 14.91
N ASP A 324 23.44 -9.74 13.59
CA ASP A 324 22.50 -8.79 13.00
C ASP A 324 21.05 -9.20 13.28
N TYR A 325 20.78 -10.51 13.20
CA TYR A 325 19.48 -11.06 13.60
C TYR A 325 19.22 -10.94 15.08
N PHE A 326 20.24 -11.22 15.90
CA PHE A 326 20.12 -11.06 17.33
C PHE A 326 19.71 -9.61 17.65
N ALA A 327 20.41 -8.61 17.09
CA ALA A 327 20.10 -7.20 17.30
C ALA A 327 18.67 -6.85 16.85
N LEU A 328 18.24 -7.31 15.67
CA LEU A 328 16.90 -7.05 15.15
C LEU A 328 15.81 -7.64 16.04
N PHE A 329 15.89 -8.93 16.37
CA PHE A 329 14.89 -9.60 17.19
C PHE A 329 14.91 -9.10 18.63
N HIS A 330 16.09 -9.00 19.24
CA HIS A 330 16.26 -8.50 20.59
C HIS A 330 15.72 -7.07 20.73
N GLY A 331 16.12 -6.15 19.84
CA GLY A 331 15.63 -4.79 19.84
C GLY A 331 14.12 -4.71 19.60
N SER A 332 13.58 -5.49 18.66
CA SER A 332 12.13 -5.53 18.38
C SER A 332 11.32 -5.99 19.60
N PHE A 333 11.75 -7.04 20.30
CA PHE A 333 11.07 -7.55 21.50
C PHE A 333 11.21 -6.63 22.72
N GLN A 334 12.21 -5.76 22.74
CA GLN A 334 12.31 -4.72 23.76
C GLN A 334 11.29 -3.59 23.54
N ILE A 335 10.91 -3.30 22.28
CA ILE A 335 10.06 -2.15 21.95
C ILE A 335 8.60 -2.50 21.65
N CYS A 336 8.25 -3.77 21.44
CA CYS A 336 6.87 -4.18 21.18
C CYS A 336 6.60 -5.64 21.55
N ARG A 337 5.32 -6.00 21.63
CA ARG A 337 4.85 -7.38 21.86
C ARG A 337 4.08 -7.88 20.63
N PRO A 338 4.76 -8.47 19.63
CA PRO A 338 4.10 -9.00 18.45
C PRO A 338 3.31 -10.27 18.76
N LYS A 339 2.05 -10.37 18.31
CA LYS A 339 1.23 -11.59 18.39
C LYS A 339 1.63 -12.59 17.32
N PHE A 340 1.92 -12.12 16.12
CA PHE A 340 2.48 -12.92 15.04
C PHE A 340 3.81 -12.35 14.56
N ILE A 341 4.76 -13.21 14.22
CA ILE A 341 5.94 -12.88 13.43
C ILE A 341 5.86 -13.65 12.13
N THR A 342 5.97 -12.93 11.02
CA THR A 342 6.00 -13.51 9.68
C THR A 342 7.34 -13.16 9.04
N VAL A 343 7.94 -14.10 8.31
CA VAL A 343 9.16 -13.82 7.53
C VAL A 343 8.73 -13.71 6.07
N GLY A 344 9.07 -12.62 5.38
CA GLY A 344 8.76 -12.50 3.95
C GLY A 344 9.87 -13.03 3.06
N TYR A 345 9.47 -13.51 1.88
CA TYR A 345 10.27 -14.36 1.01
C TYR A 345 10.52 -13.67 -0.33
N LYS A 346 11.77 -13.70 -0.81
CA LYS A 346 12.09 -13.39 -2.21
C LYS A 346 12.83 -14.54 -2.92
N THR A 347 13.42 -15.52 -2.21
CA THR A 347 14.12 -16.68 -2.83
C THR A 347 14.06 -17.98 -2.01
N SER A 348 13.91 -19.13 -2.67
CA SER A 348 13.69 -20.46 -2.04
C SER A 348 14.82 -20.98 -1.15
N SER A 349 16.07 -20.50 -1.30
CA SER A 349 17.22 -20.92 -0.48
C SER A 349 17.44 -20.04 0.76
N GLY A 350 17.06 -18.76 0.70
CA GLY A 350 17.07 -17.86 1.87
C GLY A 350 16.02 -18.26 2.92
N ASP A 351 14.91 -18.84 2.44
CA ASP A 351 13.75 -19.25 3.24
C ASP A 351 14.11 -20.22 4.38
N ILE A 352 14.95 -21.22 4.11
CA ILE A 352 15.29 -22.25 5.10
C ILE A 352 16.16 -21.66 6.21
N ILE A 353 17.13 -20.81 5.85
CA ILE A 353 18.10 -20.22 6.79
C ILE A 353 17.42 -19.20 7.70
N MET A 354 16.57 -18.33 7.13
CA MET A 354 15.83 -17.33 7.90
C MET A 354 14.91 -18.01 8.92
N ASN A 355 14.08 -18.95 8.46
CA ASN A 355 13.12 -19.64 9.33
C ASN A 355 13.83 -20.42 10.44
N ASP A 356 14.91 -21.14 10.13
CA ASP A 356 15.73 -21.86 11.11
C ASP A 356 16.30 -20.91 12.17
N LEU A 357 16.74 -19.72 11.79
CA LEU A 357 17.31 -18.78 12.75
C LEU A 357 16.26 -18.07 13.61
N VAL A 358 15.09 -17.72 13.06
CA VAL A 358 13.96 -17.26 13.87
C VAL A 358 13.55 -18.34 14.87
N CYS A 359 13.47 -19.60 14.43
CA CYS A 359 13.20 -20.73 15.31
C CYS A 359 14.25 -20.87 16.41
N LYS A 360 15.54 -20.81 16.07
CA LYS A 360 16.64 -20.91 17.03
C LYS A 360 16.63 -19.74 18.02
N THR A 361 16.31 -18.53 17.57
CA THR A 361 16.24 -17.34 18.42
C THR A 361 15.07 -17.46 19.40
N LEU A 362 13.89 -17.86 18.94
CA LEU A 362 12.72 -18.07 19.80
C LEU A 362 12.92 -19.26 20.75
N ALA A 363 13.51 -20.36 20.28
CA ALA A 363 13.82 -21.52 21.13
C ALA A 363 14.83 -21.16 22.22
N ARG A 364 15.94 -20.50 21.87
CA ARG A 364 16.93 -19.97 22.85
C ARG A 364 16.31 -18.94 23.78
N GLY A 365 15.37 -18.13 23.29
CA GLY A 365 14.60 -17.18 24.07
C GLY A 365 13.74 -17.84 25.14
N LEU A 366 13.11 -18.99 24.83
CA LEU A 366 12.35 -19.77 25.81
C LEU A 366 13.25 -20.45 26.84
N ASP A 367 14.43 -20.92 26.42
CA ASP A 367 15.41 -21.59 27.30
C ASP A 367 16.21 -20.60 28.18
N ASN A 368 16.49 -19.39 27.68
CA ASN A 368 17.31 -18.38 28.34
C ASN A 368 16.67 -16.97 28.25
N LYS A 369 15.52 -16.82 28.91
CA LYS A 369 14.67 -15.62 28.86
C LYS A 369 15.38 -14.30 29.20
N CYS A 370 16.40 -14.34 30.06
CA CYS A 370 17.21 -13.17 30.47
C CYS A 370 18.04 -12.56 29.33
N MET A 371 18.55 -13.40 28.42
CA MET A 371 19.47 -12.93 27.37
C MET A 371 18.74 -12.21 26.23
N TYR A 372 17.43 -12.42 26.12
CA TYR A 372 16.60 -11.94 25.01
C TYR A 372 15.51 -10.95 25.43
N ASP A 373 15.45 -10.56 26.71
CA ASP A 373 14.35 -9.78 27.29
C ASP A 373 12.95 -10.38 27.03
N LEU A 374 12.89 -11.70 26.90
CA LEU A 374 11.70 -12.50 26.62
C LEU A 374 11.06 -13.07 27.91
N HIS A 375 11.26 -12.41 29.04
CA HIS A 375 10.70 -12.82 30.35
C HIS A 375 9.18 -13.03 30.34
N ASP A 376 8.51 -12.22 29.52
CA ASP A 376 7.07 -12.19 29.39
C ASP A 376 6.57 -13.18 28.33
N LEU A 377 7.45 -13.80 27.53
CA LEU A 377 7.04 -14.79 26.53
C LEU A 377 6.73 -16.13 27.20
N GLU A 378 5.49 -16.60 27.04
CA GLU A 378 5.00 -17.86 27.61
C GLU A 378 5.14 -19.01 26.62
N GLU A 379 4.60 -18.82 25.43
CA GLU A 379 4.44 -19.88 24.43
C GLU A 379 4.73 -19.36 23.02
N VAL A 380 5.28 -20.24 22.18
CA VAL A 380 5.51 -19.99 20.75
C VAL A 380 4.91 -21.14 19.97
N ASN A 381 3.90 -20.83 19.15
CA ASN A 381 3.24 -21.79 18.25
C ASN A 381 3.61 -21.48 16.81
N VAL A 382 3.99 -22.49 16.04
CA VAL A 382 4.38 -22.30 14.64
C VAL A 382 3.26 -22.77 13.73
N HIS A 383 2.96 -21.98 12.70
CA HIS A 383 2.01 -22.37 11.67
C HIS A 383 2.67 -22.29 10.30
N CYS A 384 2.32 -23.24 9.42
CA CYS A 384 2.69 -23.22 8.02
C CYS A 384 1.45 -23.09 7.11
N TYR A 385 1.61 -22.42 5.98
CA TYR A 385 0.62 -22.32 4.93
C TYR A 385 1.18 -22.96 3.66
N GLY A 386 0.62 -24.10 3.25
CA GLY A 386 0.87 -24.70 1.94
C GLY A 386 -0.06 -24.08 0.89
N LYS A 387 0.43 -23.85 -0.33
CA LYS A 387 -0.42 -23.41 -1.45
C LYS A 387 -1.57 -24.39 -1.73
N ASP A 388 -1.38 -25.67 -1.41
CA ASP A 388 -2.37 -26.73 -1.64
C ASP A 388 -3.41 -26.84 -0.50
N ASP A 389 -3.09 -26.36 0.71
CA ASP A 389 -3.92 -26.55 1.92
C ASP A 389 -4.97 -25.46 2.11
N GLY A 390 -4.80 -24.29 1.47
CA GLY A 390 -5.72 -23.13 1.59
C GLY A 390 -5.87 -22.54 3.00
N ALA A 391 -5.16 -23.07 4.00
CA ALA A 391 -5.29 -22.70 5.40
C ALA A 391 -3.96 -22.85 6.18
N TRP A 392 -3.84 -22.10 7.27
CA TRP A 392 -2.70 -22.19 8.18
C TRP A 392 -2.81 -23.41 9.10
N GLN A 393 -1.82 -24.30 9.05
CA GLN A 393 -1.77 -25.52 9.85
C GLN A 393 -0.69 -25.42 10.94
N PRO A 394 -0.96 -25.84 12.19
CA PRO A 394 0.03 -25.83 13.26
C PRO A 394 1.12 -26.89 13.02
N ILE A 395 2.37 -26.56 13.32
CA ILE A 395 3.51 -27.49 13.26
C ILE A 395 4.35 -27.43 14.54
N PRO A 396 4.93 -28.55 14.99
CA PRO A 396 5.81 -28.54 16.17
C PRO A 396 7.07 -27.70 15.93
N LEU A 397 7.44 -26.82 16.85
CA LEU A 397 8.68 -26.02 16.74
C LEU A 397 9.93 -26.88 16.47
N LYS A 398 9.99 -28.07 17.09
CA LYS A 398 11.09 -29.04 16.91
C LYS A 398 11.22 -29.60 15.49
N SER A 399 10.16 -29.56 14.67
CA SER A 399 10.25 -30.03 13.29
C SER A 399 11.03 -29.06 12.40
N LEU A 400 11.09 -27.77 12.75
CA LEU A 400 11.88 -26.76 12.02
C LEU A 400 13.35 -26.73 12.43
N LEU A 401 13.69 -27.28 13.61
CA LEU A 401 15.08 -27.38 14.10
C LEU A 401 15.84 -28.58 13.52
N LYS A 402 15.16 -29.47 12.80
CA LYS A 402 15.81 -30.58 12.09
C LYS A 402 16.37 -30.03 10.77
N PRO A 403 17.66 -30.21 10.45
CA PRO A 403 18.21 -29.79 9.17
C PRO A 403 17.43 -30.50 8.07
N SER A 404 16.67 -29.75 7.27
CA SER A 404 16.02 -30.31 6.09
C SER A 404 17.11 -30.77 5.13
N VAL A 405 17.06 -32.05 4.77
CA VAL A 405 17.79 -32.62 3.64
C VAL A 405 17.55 -31.72 2.42
N SER A 406 18.63 -31.50 1.65
CA SER A 406 18.69 -30.70 0.41
C SER A 406 17.38 -30.65 -0.38
N PRO A 407 16.93 -29.46 -0.84
CA PRO A 407 15.69 -29.34 -1.60
C PRO A 407 15.89 -30.00 -2.97
N THR A 408 15.35 -31.20 -3.15
CA THR A 408 15.02 -31.68 -4.49
C THR A 408 13.81 -30.88 -4.97
N SER A 409 13.88 -30.44 -6.23
CA SER A 409 12.89 -29.63 -6.92
C SER A 409 11.48 -30.23 -6.85
N SER A 410 10.63 -29.75 -5.93
CA SER A 410 9.16 -29.79 -6.03
C SER A 410 8.41 -29.47 -4.72
N THR A 411 9.06 -29.30 -3.56
CA THR A 411 8.29 -28.96 -2.34
C THR A 411 7.70 -27.55 -2.46
N PRO A 412 6.36 -27.39 -2.37
CA PRO A 412 5.72 -26.09 -2.50
C PRO A 412 6.22 -25.16 -1.39
N ILE A 413 6.50 -23.90 -1.76
CA ILE A 413 6.94 -22.85 -0.84
C ILE A 413 5.90 -22.72 0.28
N ARG A 414 6.28 -23.09 1.51
CA ARG A 414 5.42 -22.98 2.69
C ARG A 414 5.67 -21.63 3.34
N LYS A 415 4.64 -20.78 3.46
CA LYS A 415 4.75 -19.59 4.32
C LYS A 415 4.73 -20.04 5.77
N ILE A 416 5.54 -19.44 6.63
CA ILE A 416 5.66 -19.75 8.05
C ILE A 416 5.34 -18.49 8.86
N ARG A 417 4.55 -18.65 9.91
CA ARG A 417 4.33 -17.62 10.92
C ARG A 417 4.50 -18.21 12.31
N PHE A 418 5.04 -17.40 13.21
CA PHE A 418 5.20 -17.71 14.62
C PHE A 418 4.14 -16.93 15.38
N GLN A 419 3.30 -17.62 16.15
CA GLN A 419 2.35 -17.01 17.07
C GLN A 419 2.97 -16.99 18.46
N LEU A 420 3.00 -15.81 19.07
CA LEU A 420 3.61 -15.58 20.37
C LEU A 420 2.52 -15.25 21.38
N LYS A 421 2.61 -15.87 22.56
CA LYS A 421 1.75 -15.59 23.70
C LYS A 421 2.57 -14.92 24.78
N TRP A 422 2.19 -13.70 25.12
CA TRP A 422 2.85 -12.88 26.13
C TRP A 422 2.03 -12.89 27.42
N LYS A 423 2.73 -12.80 28.56
CA LYS A 423 2.13 -12.51 29.85
C LYS A 423 1.38 -11.18 29.80
N PRO A 424 0.26 -11.06 30.53
CA PRO A 424 -0.47 -9.80 30.68
C PRO A 424 0.46 -8.65 31.06
#